data_AF-A0A382HVA2-F1
#
_entry.id   AF-A0A382HVA2-F1
#
_cell.length_a   1.000
_cell.length_b   1.000
_cell.length_c   1.000
_cell.angle_alpha   90.00
_cell.angle_beta   90.00
_cell.angle_gamma   90.00
#
_symmetry.space_group_name_H-M   'P 1'
#
loop_
_entity.id
_entity.type
_entity.pdbx_description
1 polymer ?
#
loop_
_entity_poly.entity_id
_entity_poly.type
_entity_poly.pdbx_seq_one_letter_code
_entity_poly.pdbx_strand_id
1 'polypeptide(L)'
;MRFGINSFLFTSPFTTKSTNLFPKFKKWGFDTVELPIEAPEHIDSVKVKKALDRNGLVCGSVCACMGPGRDFRGTGKDQREAMRYCKALIDHMVNLGCPSLIGPVYSVVGKADAVEP
;
A
#
# COMPACT_ATOMS: atom_id res chain seq x y z
N MET A 1 16.56 11.45 -6.38
CA MET A 1 15.62 10.61 -7.17
C MET A 1 15.88 9.16 -6.82
N ARG A 2 14.87 8.32 -6.59
CA ARG A 2 14.99 6.89 -6.24
C ARG A 2 14.29 6.04 -7.30
N PHE A 3 14.85 4.89 -7.67
CA PHE A 3 14.16 3.93 -8.53
C PHE A 3 13.41 2.89 -7.69
N GLY A 4 12.10 2.77 -7.93
CA GLY A 4 11.20 1.96 -7.13
C GLY A 4 10.62 0.76 -7.87
N ILE A 5 10.24 -0.26 -7.11
CA ILE A 5 9.52 -1.45 -7.62
C ILE A 5 8.19 -1.61 -6.88
N ASN A 6 7.12 -1.86 -7.63
CA ASN A 6 5.82 -2.20 -7.07
C ASN A 6 5.74 -3.72 -6.81
N SER A 7 5.37 -4.10 -5.58
CA SER A 7 5.36 -5.51 -5.19
C SER A 7 4.20 -6.33 -5.78
N PHE A 8 3.12 -5.69 -6.26
CA PHE A 8 2.03 -6.40 -6.97
C PHE A 8 2.49 -7.05 -8.28
N LEU A 9 3.64 -6.65 -8.84
CA LEU A 9 4.27 -7.37 -9.95
C LEU A 9 4.65 -8.82 -9.59
N PHE A 10 4.67 -9.18 -8.30
CA PHE A 10 5.12 -10.50 -7.82
C PHE A 10 4.14 -11.19 -6.87
N THR A 11 3.31 -10.46 -6.14
CA THR A 11 2.43 -11.06 -5.13
C THR A 11 1.23 -10.16 -4.82
N SER A 12 0.05 -10.77 -4.70
CA SER A 12 -1.16 -10.18 -4.12
C SER A 12 -1.89 -11.33 -3.37
N PRO A 13 -2.21 -11.18 -2.08
CA PRO A 13 -1.90 -10.02 -1.24
C PRO A 13 -0.41 -9.92 -0.87
N PHE A 14 0.08 -8.68 -0.70
CA PHE A 14 1.36 -8.48 -0.01
C PHE A 14 1.15 -8.71 1.49
N THR A 15 1.92 -9.63 2.07
CA THR A 15 1.88 -9.94 3.50
C THR A 15 3.27 -9.78 4.12
N THR A 16 3.37 -9.86 5.45
CA THR A 16 4.68 -9.88 6.14
C THR A 16 5.64 -10.94 5.58
N LYS A 17 5.12 -12.08 5.09
CA LYS A 17 5.94 -13.16 4.49
C LYS A 17 6.55 -12.75 3.15
N SER A 18 5.88 -11.87 2.40
CA SER A 18 6.32 -11.35 1.10
C SER A 18 7.60 -10.49 1.17
N THR A 19 8.07 -10.16 2.38
CA THR A 19 9.38 -9.52 2.60
C THR A 19 10.56 -10.39 2.14
N ASN A 20 10.33 -11.68 1.88
CA ASN A 20 11.30 -12.57 1.21
C ASN A 20 11.70 -12.12 -0.21
N LEU A 21 10.93 -11.21 -0.83
CA LEU A 21 11.25 -10.61 -2.13
C LEU A 21 12.31 -9.50 -2.05
N PHE A 22 12.51 -8.88 -0.87
CA PHE A 22 13.39 -7.72 -0.71
C PHE A 22 14.86 -7.97 -1.09
N PRO A 23 15.50 -9.12 -0.77
CA PRO A 23 16.85 -9.41 -1.24
C PRO A 23 16.96 -9.40 -2.76
N LYS A 24 15.93 -9.90 -3.46
CA LYS A 24 15.88 -9.94 -4.92
C LYS A 24 15.71 -8.53 -5.50
N PHE A 25 14.82 -7.72 -4.93
CA PHE A 25 14.64 -6.32 -5.34
C PHE A 25 15.92 -5.51 -5.16
N LYS A 26 16.63 -5.71 -4.04
CA LYS A 26 17.91 -5.04 -3.83
C LYS A 26 18.98 -5.49 -4.82
N LYS A 27 19.07 -6.80 -5.09
CA LYS A 27 20.00 -7.35 -6.09
C LYS A 27 19.77 -6.76 -7.49
N TRP A 28 18.53 -6.44 -7.83
CA TRP A 28 18.18 -5.80 -9.10
C TRP A 28 18.48 -4.30 -9.16
N GLY A 29 18.89 -3.68 -8.05
CA GLY A 29 19.30 -2.28 -8.01
C GLY A 29 18.20 -1.30 -7.62
N PHE A 30 17.05 -1.76 -7.10
CA PHE A 30 16.03 -0.86 -6.59
C PHE A 30 16.45 -0.21 -5.27
N ASP A 31 16.01 1.03 -5.08
CA ASP A 31 16.21 1.80 -3.84
C ASP A 31 14.99 1.70 -2.92
N THR A 32 13.81 1.53 -3.51
CA THR A 32 12.55 1.64 -2.79
C THR A 32 11.51 0.63 -3.27
N VAL A 33 10.59 0.27 -2.37
CA VAL A 33 9.47 -0.63 -2.65
C VAL A 33 8.16 0.11 -2.42
N GLU A 34 7.25 0.00 -3.37
CA GLU A 34 5.85 0.34 -3.19
C GLU A 34 5.11 -0.88 -2.64
N LEU A 35 4.38 -0.68 -1.53
CA LEU A 35 3.66 -1.73 -0.82
C LEU A 35 2.14 -1.51 -0.95
N PRO A 36 1.45 -2.26 -1.82
CA PRO A 36 0.00 -2.32 -1.82
C PRO A 36 -0.48 -3.15 -0.64
N ILE A 37 -1.37 -2.61 0.18
CA ILE A 37 -1.86 -3.28 1.39
C ILE A 37 -3.37 -3.47 1.26
N GLU A 38 -3.87 -4.64 0.81
CA GLU A 38 -5.33 -4.82 0.66
C GLU A 38 -6.08 -4.81 1.99
N ALA A 39 -5.45 -5.28 3.07
CA ALA A 39 -6.01 -5.27 4.42
C ALA A 39 -4.90 -4.95 5.44
N PRO A 40 -5.12 -4.04 6.41
CA PRO A 40 -4.11 -3.68 7.40
C PRO A 40 -3.50 -4.90 8.12
N GLU A 41 -4.33 -5.90 8.44
CA GLU A 41 -3.92 -7.14 9.10
C GLU A 41 -2.99 -8.06 8.29
N HIS A 42 -2.82 -7.82 6.98
CA HIS A 42 -1.87 -8.58 6.17
C HIS A 42 -0.41 -8.35 6.57
N ILE A 43 -0.12 -7.19 7.19
CA ILE A 43 1.24 -6.80 7.52
C ILE A 43 1.45 -6.50 8.99
N ASP A 44 2.63 -6.87 9.47
CA ASP A 44 3.26 -6.32 10.67
C ASP A 44 4.27 -5.28 10.20
N SER A 45 3.89 -4.00 10.24
CA SER A 45 4.70 -2.91 9.69
C SER A 45 6.08 -2.78 10.36
N VAL A 46 6.22 -3.19 11.61
CA VAL A 46 7.52 -3.19 12.32
C VAL A 46 8.43 -4.27 11.74
N LYS A 47 7.91 -5.48 11.48
CA LYS A 47 8.69 -6.54 10.81
C LYS A 47 9.03 -6.17 9.37
N VAL A 48 8.09 -5.59 8.63
CA VAL A 48 8.33 -5.12 7.26
C VAL A 48 9.41 -4.04 7.24
N LYS A 49 9.37 -3.06 8.15
CA LYS A 49 10.41 -2.04 8.27
C LYS A 49 11.79 -2.65 8.55
N LYS A 50 11.89 -3.57 9.50
CA LYS A 50 13.14 -4.28 9.79
C LYS A 50 13.67 -5.04 8.57
N ALA A 51 12.79 -5.65 7.77
CA ALA A 51 13.18 -6.36 6.56
C ALA A 51 13.66 -5.41 5.46
N LEU A 52 13.02 -4.25 5.29
CA LEU A 52 13.48 -3.19 4.38
C LEU A 52 14.90 -2.72 4.77
N ASP A 53 15.10 -2.39 6.05
CA ASP A 53 16.37 -1.90 6.57
C ASP A 53 17.51 -2.91 6.37
N ARG A 54 17.25 -4.20 6.67
CA ARG A 54 18.22 -5.29 6.46
C ARG A 54 18.66 -5.44 5.00
N ASN A 55 17.83 -5.00 4.04
CA ASN A 55 18.12 -5.07 2.61
C ASN A 55 18.53 -3.71 2.04
N GLY A 56 18.71 -2.67 2.84
CA GLY A 56 19.03 -1.32 2.36
C GLY A 56 18.00 -0.78 1.37
N LEU A 57 16.72 -1.09 1.62
CA LEU A 57 15.55 -0.60 0.89
C LEU A 57 14.72 0.31 1.80
N VAL A 58 13.90 1.16 1.22
CA VAL A 58 12.92 1.99 1.94
C VAL A 58 11.51 1.80 1.37
N CYS A 59 10.49 1.98 2.20
CA CYS A 59 9.11 2.04 1.71
C CYS A 59 8.87 3.42 1.09
N GLY A 60 8.67 3.47 -0.22
CA GLY A 60 8.54 4.72 -0.96
C GLY A 60 7.09 5.21 -1.00
N SER A 61 6.18 4.26 -1.13
CA SER A 61 4.75 4.47 -1.16
C SER A 61 4.03 3.27 -0.54
N VAL A 62 2.93 3.56 0.15
CA VAL A 62 1.89 2.58 0.42
C VAL A 62 0.77 2.83 -0.58
N CYS A 63 0.35 1.80 -1.30
CA CYS A 63 -0.75 1.90 -2.26
C CYS A 63 -2.06 1.43 -1.60
N ALA A 64 -3.04 2.33 -1.57
CA ALA A 64 -4.37 2.03 -1.06
C ALA A 64 -5.16 1.21 -2.09
N CYS A 65 -5.62 0.04 -1.68
CA CYS A 65 -6.43 -0.87 -2.49
C CYS A 65 -7.91 -0.62 -2.21
N MET A 66 -8.49 0.35 -2.92
CA MET A 66 -9.88 0.79 -2.76
C MET A 66 -10.86 -0.20 -3.43
N GLY A 67 -11.20 -1.29 -2.73
CA GLY A 67 -12.16 -2.30 -3.16
C GLY A 67 -13.61 -2.01 -2.73
N PRO A 68 -14.57 -2.91 -3.06
CA PRO A 68 -15.98 -2.75 -2.71
C PRO A 68 -16.19 -2.40 -1.22
N GLY A 69 -17.07 -1.45 -0.95
CA GLY A 69 -17.34 -0.95 0.40
C GLY A 69 -16.35 0.09 0.93
N ARG A 70 -15.38 0.53 0.13
CA ARG A 70 -14.40 1.58 0.47
C ARG A 70 -14.42 2.69 -0.59
N ASP A 71 -15.58 3.33 -0.77
CA ASP A 71 -15.77 4.42 -1.74
C ASP A 71 -16.06 5.74 -1.02
N PHE A 72 -15.20 6.76 -1.17
CA PHE A 72 -15.53 8.10 -0.67
C PHE A 72 -16.63 8.79 -1.47
N ARG A 73 -16.94 8.30 -2.67
CA ARG A 73 -18.08 8.73 -3.50
C ARG A 73 -19.32 7.86 -3.29
N GLY A 74 -19.26 6.90 -2.37
CA GLY A 74 -20.34 5.96 -2.07
C GLY A 74 -21.27 6.45 -0.98
N THR A 75 -21.95 5.49 -0.33
CA THR A 75 -22.83 5.75 0.81
C THR A 75 -22.06 6.25 2.03
N GLY A 76 -22.76 6.79 3.02
CA GLY A 76 -22.13 7.14 4.31
C GLY A 76 -21.46 5.96 5.01
N LYS A 77 -21.89 4.71 4.75
CA LYS A 77 -21.20 3.51 5.23
C LYS A 77 -19.86 3.32 4.51
N ASP A 78 -19.86 3.41 3.18
CA ASP A 78 -18.65 3.23 2.36
C ASP A 78 -17.58 4.28 2.71
N GLN A 79 -17.99 5.54 2.91
CA GLN A 79 -17.09 6.63 3.30
C GLN A 79 -16.43 6.37 4.67
N ARG A 80 -17.20 5.87 5.65
CA ARG A 80 -16.65 5.54 6.98
C ARG A 80 -15.66 4.39 6.93
N GLU A 81 -15.96 3.35 6.15
CA GLU A 81 -15.08 2.20 5.99
C GLU A 81 -13.81 2.56 5.19
N ALA A 82 -13.93 3.39 4.14
CA ALA A 82 -12.80 3.95 3.41
C ALA A 82 -11.88 4.76 4.35
N MET A 83 -12.46 5.65 5.16
CA MET A 83 -11.70 6.45 6.13
C MET A 83 -11.00 5.57 7.18
N ARG A 84 -11.70 4.56 7.72
CA ARG A 84 -11.13 3.60 8.67
C ARG A 84 -9.92 2.88 8.08
N TYR A 85 -10.06 2.40 6.84
CA TYR A 85 -9.00 1.72 6.11
C TYR A 85 -7.80 2.65 5.85
N CYS A 86 -8.02 3.85 5.30
CA CYS A 86 -6.93 4.80 5.03
C CYS A 86 -6.17 5.22 6.30
N LYS A 87 -6.88 5.43 7.42
CA LYS A 87 -6.23 5.73 8.71
C LYS A 87 -5.35 4.57 9.19
N ALA A 88 -5.82 3.34 9.09
CA ALA A 88 -5.02 2.16 9.44
C ALA A 88 -3.76 2.03 8.55
N LEU A 89 -3.84 2.38 7.26
CA LEU A 89 -2.66 2.44 6.40
C LEU A 89 -1.67 3.53 6.85
N ILE A 90 -2.15 4.70 7.24
CA ILE A 90 -1.32 5.79 7.78
C ILE A 90 -0.60 5.34 9.05
N ASP A 91 -1.27 4.62 9.96
CA ASP A 91 -0.64 4.08 11.17
C ASP A 91 0.52 3.11 10.82
N HIS A 92 0.35 2.25 9.82
CA HIS A 92 1.45 1.42 9.31
C HIS A 92 2.57 2.26 8.67
N MET A 93 2.23 3.32 7.93
CA MET A 93 3.20 4.18 7.26
C MET A 93 4.14 4.87 8.24
N VAL A 94 3.66 5.26 9.43
CA VAL A 94 4.50 5.81 10.51
C VAL A 94 5.63 4.84 10.85
N ASN A 95 5.31 3.56 11.07
CA ASN A 95 6.31 2.53 11.35
C ASN A 95 7.24 2.26 10.17
N LEU A 96 6.70 2.31 8.94
CA LEU A 96 7.47 2.08 7.71
C LEU A 96 8.40 3.26 7.34
N GLY A 97 8.20 4.43 7.95
CA GLY A 97 8.84 5.67 7.49
C GLY A 97 8.43 6.03 6.06
N CYS A 98 7.21 5.66 5.65
CA CYS A 98 6.70 5.85 4.30
C CYS A 98 6.13 7.27 4.14
N PRO A 99 6.60 8.06 3.15
CA PRO A 99 6.21 9.45 2.99
C PRO A 99 4.87 9.64 2.24
N SER A 100 4.32 8.60 1.63
CA SER A 100 3.23 8.76 0.66
C SER A 100 2.23 7.62 0.68
N LEU A 101 0.96 7.97 0.91
CA LEU A 101 -0.19 7.12 0.61
C LEU A 101 -0.67 7.47 -0.80
N ILE A 102 -0.73 6.48 -1.68
CA ILE A 102 -1.09 6.70 -3.09
C ILE A 102 -2.23 5.77 -3.54
N GLY A 103 -2.63 5.91 -4.80
CA GLY A 103 -3.69 5.15 -5.44
C GLY A 103 -4.91 6.02 -5.75
N PRO A 104 -6.00 5.45 -6.27
CA PRO A 104 -7.25 6.18 -6.51
C PRO A 104 -8.00 6.38 -5.19
N VAL A 105 -7.36 7.02 -4.20
CA VAL A 105 -7.85 7.09 -2.81
C VAL A 105 -9.27 7.65 -2.74
N TYR A 106 -9.67 8.51 -3.68
CA TYR A 106 -10.98 9.16 -3.74
C TYR A 106 -12.15 8.22 -4.11
N SER A 107 -11.91 7.01 -4.61
CA SER A 107 -12.97 6.13 -5.13
C SER A 107 -12.54 4.67 -5.19
N VAL A 108 -13.51 3.76 -5.32
CA VAL A 108 -13.19 2.37 -5.67
C VAL A 108 -12.57 2.27 -7.06
N VAL A 109 -11.63 1.33 -7.22
CA VAL A 109 -10.99 1.02 -8.50
C VAL A 109 -12.04 0.47 -9.48
N GLY A 110 -11.96 0.90 -10.75
CA GLY A 110 -12.81 0.37 -11.82
C GLY A 110 -14.22 0.97 -11.88
N LYS A 111 -14.53 1.99 -11.06
CA LYS A 111 -15.78 2.74 -11.19
C LYS A 111 -15.80 3.49 -12.54
N ALA A 112 -16.70 3.08 -13.43
CA ALA A 112 -16.82 3.60 -14.79
C ALA A 112 -18.21 4.20 -15.08
N ASP A 113 -19.05 4.37 -14.05
CA ASP A 113 -20.38 4.94 -14.22
C ASP A 113 -20.29 6.40 -14.68
N ALA A 114 -21.14 6.76 -15.65
CA ALA A 114 -21.32 8.15 -16.04
C ALA A 114 -21.83 8.95 -14.84
N VAL A 115 -21.16 10.05 -14.52
CA VAL A 115 -21.63 11.04 -13.54
C VAL A 115 -21.91 12.33 -14.29
N GLU A 116 -23.00 13.01 -13.92
CA GLU A 116 -23.25 14.37 -14.41
C GLU A 116 -22.03 15.27 -14.02
N PRO A 117 -21.61 16.20 -14.89
CA PRO A 117 -20.46 17.08 -14.65
C PRO A 117 -20.54 17.89 -13.36
#